data_AF-A0A535ULP4-F1
#
_entry.id   AF-A0A535ULP4-F1
#
_cell.length_a   1.000
_cell.length_b   1.000
_cell.length_c   1.000
_cell.angle_alpha   90.00
_cell.angle_beta   90.00
_cell.angle_gamma   90.00
#
_symmetry.space_group_name_H-M   'P 1'
#
loop_
_entity.id
_entity.type
_entity.pdbx_description
1 polymer ?
#
loop_
_entity_poly.entity_id
_entity_poly.type
_entity_poly.pdbx_seq_one_letter_code
_entity_poly.pdbx_strand_id
1 'polypeptide(L)'
;MVGNLSDSGLALLKGPAHRAARRRWKRTADVLSKWSGAASQADPKEAARALGRLLKRVANHDEPGFDGLAAMAMYHRGNALSNGALRDEAIAAYDELSDRFDGSDDNLLQVIITLALFNKAVDLGKLGRTQEAIDTYDQVLQRTDSSIDPILLNQAAMSLLNKGVALGELNRPQEESATYQALINRFGDATRIEFQRTVARAQVFQGVVLGQLRGLNEELHAYDRVIDRLEGTADVELNTTLAMALIKKGIVLGWMGHTDAEMAQFERVVQRFGAETTIELQTQVAMALLCKADSLHSVERMDDAIHVYDEIIRRFHATSDPSLGRWVDLARESRAQALANTSS
;
A
#
# COMPACT_ATOMS: atom_id res chain seq x y z
N MET A 1 -2.63 -3.05 -11.24
CA MET A 1 -2.49 -3.36 -12.68
C MET A 1 -1.63 -4.61 -12.82
N VAL A 2 -2.24 -5.78 -13.04
CA VAL A 2 -1.49 -7.04 -13.25
C VAL A 2 -1.03 -7.03 -14.71
N GLY A 3 0.25 -6.71 -14.94
CA GLY A 3 0.86 -6.83 -16.27
C GLY A 3 0.67 -8.25 -16.80
N ASN A 4 0.27 -8.38 -18.05
CA ASN A 4 -0.09 -9.65 -18.68
C ASN A 4 1.18 -10.51 -18.86
N LEU A 5 1.51 -11.31 -17.84
CA LEU A 5 2.66 -12.23 -17.80
C LEU A 5 2.58 -13.39 -18.80
N SER A 6 1.47 -13.50 -19.55
CA SER A 6 1.28 -14.50 -20.62
C SER A 6 2.37 -14.41 -21.69
N ASP A 7 2.86 -13.21 -21.97
CA ASP A 7 3.81 -12.96 -23.07
C ASP A 7 5.27 -13.19 -22.67
N SER A 8 5.62 -13.00 -21.39
CA SER A 8 6.99 -13.18 -20.89
C SER A 8 7.41 -14.66 -20.86
N GLY A 9 6.51 -15.57 -20.46
CA GLY A 9 6.78 -17.02 -20.51
C GLY A 9 6.88 -17.59 -21.93
N LEU A 10 6.23 -16.95 -22.91
CA LEU A 10 6.29 -17.32 -24.32
C LEU A 10 7.66 -17.03 -24.97
N ALA A 11 8.42 -16.07 -24.44
CA ALA A 11 9.73 -15.70 -24.94
C ALA A 11 10.81 -16.77 -24.67
N LEU A 12 10.65 -17.56 -23.59
CA LEU A 12 11.61 -18.56 -23.11
C LEU A 12 11.51 -19.93 -23.83
N LEU A 13 10.45 -20.17 -24.62
CA LEU A 13 10.18 -21.46 -25.29
C LEU A 13 10.55 -21.47 -26.80
N LYS A 14 11.58 -20.73 -27.23
CA LYS A 14 11.98 -20.65 -28.64
C LYS A 14 12.87 -21.83 -29.06
N GLY A 15 12.27 -22.83 -29.72
CA GLY A 15 12.98 -23.92 -30.42
C GLY A 15 12.02 -24.98 -31.00
N PRO A 16 12.40 -25.71 -32.07
CA PRO A 16 11.52 -26.68 -32.74
C PRO A 16 11.10 -27.88 -31.86
N ALA A 17 11.83 -28.15 -30.77
CA ALA A 17 11.54 -29.20 -29.78
C ALA A 17 10.36 -28.88 -28.85
N HIS A 18 9.96 -27.61 -28.70
CA HIS A 18 8.96 -27.20 -27.72
C HIS A 18 7.57 -26.93 -28.33
N ARG A 19 7.28 -27.36 -29.56
CA ARG A 19 5.98 -27.07 -30.21
C ARG A 19 4.78 -27.71 -29.49
N ALA A 20 4.93 -28.92 -28.96
CA ALA A 20 3.89 -29.59 -28.18
C ALA A 20 3.74 -28.96 -26.79
N ALA A 21 4.86 -28.71 -26.10
CA ALA A 21 4.91 -28.01 -24.81
C ALA A 21 4.33 -26.59 -24.91
N ARG A 22 4.59 -25.84 -26.00
CA ARG A 22 4.06 -24.51 -26.26
C ARG A 22 2.56 -24.49 -26.53
N ARG A 23 2.02 -25.51 -27.20
CA ARG A 23 0.56 -25.67 -27.37
C ARG A 23 -0.12 -26.04 -26.05
N ARG A 24 0.55 -26.85 -25.21
CA ARG A 24 0.09 -27.18 -23.86
C ARG A 24 0.16 -25.96 -22.93
N TRP A 25 1.24 -25.19 -23.03
CA TRP A 25 1.49 -23.92 -22.34
C TRP A 25 0.47 -22.85 -22.70
N LYS A 26 0.20 -22.63 -23.99
CA LYS A 26 -0.85 -21.68 -24.40
C LYS A 26 -2.21 -22.09 -23.83
N ARG A 27 -2.53 -23.39 -23.78
CA ARG A 27 -3.76 -23.87 -23.14
C ARG A 27 -3.75 -23.67 -21.62
N THR A 28 -2.63 -23.91 -20.92
CA THR A 28 -2.54 -23.69 -19.47
C THR A 28 -2.46 -22.23 -19.10
N ALA A 29 -1.85 -21.37 -19.92
CA ALA A 29 -1.79 -19.92 -19.75
C ALA A 29 -3.14 -19.25 -20.08
N ASP A 30 -3.84 -19.71 -21.13
CA ASP A 30 -5.23 -19.30 -21.40
C ASP A 30 -6.15 -19.77 -20.26
N VAL A 31 -5.88 -20.93 -19.66
CA VAL A 31 -6.56 -21.39 -18.45
C VAL A 31 -6.20 -20.48 -17.28
N LEU A 32 -4.94 -20.19 -16.98
CA LEU A 32 -4.53 -19.30 -15.89
C LEU A 32 -5.06 -17.87 -16.06
N SER A 33 -5.15 -17.35 -17.29
CA SER A 33 -5.70 -16.03 -17.61
C SER A 33 -7.23 -15.99 -17.51
N LYS A 34 -7.93 -17.00 -18.02
CA LYS A 34 -9.38 -17.15 -17.81
C LYS A 34 -9.72 -17.42 -16.34
N TRP A 35 -8.83 -18.10 -15.63
CA TRP A 35 -9.01 -18.44 -14.22
C TRP A 35 -8.63 -17.32 -13.28
N SER A 36 -7.65 -16.46 -13.56
CA SER A 36 -7.43 -15.26 -12.76
C SER A 36 -8.64 -14.31 -12.84
N GLY A 37 -9.32 -14.28 -13.99
CA GLY A 37 -10.59 -13.59 -14.18
C GLY A 37 -11.80 -14.28 -13.53
N ALA A 38 -11.80 -15.60 -13.36
CA ALA A 38 -12.89 -16.35 -12.70
C ALA A 38 -12.69 -16.52 -11.18
N ALA A 39 -11.44 -16.62 -10.72
CA ALA A 39 -11.06 -16.74 -9.31
C ALA A 39 -11.24 -15.42 -8.54
N SER A 40 -11.31 -14.28 -9.23
CA SER A 40 -11.73 -13.02 -8.62
C SER A 40 -13.23 -13.00 -8.27
N GLN A 41 -14.03 -13.93 -8.82
CA GLN A 41 -15.47 -14.06 -8.56
C GLN A 41 -15.86 -15.34 -7.79
N ALA A 42 -14.94 -16.30 -7.66
CA ALA A 42 -15.19 -17.58 -6.99
C ALA A 42 -14.87 -17.52 -5.49
N ASP A 43 -15.44 -18.45 -4.71
CA ASP A 43 -15.08 -18.66 -3.31
C ASP A 43 -13.54 -18.88 -3.20
N PRO A 44 -12.83 -18.11 -2.35
CA PRO A 44 -11.39 -18.21 -2.15
C PRO A 44 -10.87 -19.63 -1.94
N LYS A 45 -11.62 -20.46 -1.19
CA LYS A 45 -11.25 -21.86 -0.94
C LYS A 45 -11.42 -22.72 -2.19
N GLU A 46 -12.42 -22.46 -3.02
CA GLU A 46 -12.62 -23.16 -4.28
C GLU A 46 -11.51 -22.84 -5.29
N ALA A 47 -11.14 -21.56 -5.43
CA ALA A 47 -10.01 -21.13 -6.25
C ALA A 47 -8.71 -21.81 -5.79
N ALA A 48 -8.44 -21.81 -4.48
CA ALA A 48 -7.27 -22.48 -3.90
C ALA A 48 -7.25 -24.00 -4.16
N ARG A 49 -8.40 -24.68 -4.05
CA ARG A 49 -8.54 -26.11 -4.36
C ARG A 49 -8.31 -26.41 -5.84
N ALA A 50 -8.80 -25.55 -6.74
CA ALA A 50 -8.56 -25.69 -8.17
C ALA A 50 -7.08 -25.61 -8.51
N LEU A 51 -6.35 -24.66 -7.91
CA LEU A 51 -4.90 -24.53 -8.05
C LEU A 51 -4.15 -25.72 -7.44
N GLY A 52 -4.61 -26.26 -6.31
CA GLY A 52 -4.06 -27.50 -5.75
C GLY A 52 -4.23 -28.72 -6.68
N ARG A 53 -5.36 -28.82 -7.40
CA ARG A 53 -5.55 -29.86 -8.42
C ARG A 53 -4.62 -29.67 -9.62
N LEU A 54 -4.40 -28.43 -10.05
CA LEU A 54 -3.44 -28.12 -11.11
C LEU A 54 -2.03 -28.51 -10.69
N LEU A 55 -1.63 -28.15 -9.46
CA LEU A 55 -0.33 -28.50 -8.90
C LEU A 55 -0.11 -30.00 -8.89
N LYS A 56 -1.09 -30.81 -8.47
CA LYS A 56 -1.02 -32.28 -8.52
C LYS A 56 -0.83 -32.82 -9.93
N ARG A 57 -1.44 -32.20 -10.95
CA ARG A 57 -1.27 -32.61 -12.35
C ARG A 57 0.11 -32.24 -12.90
N VAL A 58 0.61 -31.08 -12.50
CA VAL A 58 1.93 -30.53 -12.89
C VAL A 58 3.06 -31.32 -12.20
N ALA A 59 2.89 -31.69 -10.93
CA ALA A 59 3.87 -32.45 -10.15
C ALA A 59 4.07 -33.90 -10.62
N ASN A 60 3.16 -34.45 -11.42
CA ASN A 60 3.31 -35.77 -12.04
C ASN A 60 4.20 -35.74 -13.31
N HIS A 61 4.79 -34.60 -13.64
CA HIS A 61 5.67 -34.43 -14.80
C HIS A 61 7.04 -33.90 -14.34
N ASP A 62 8.04 -34.78 -14.23
CA ASP A 62 9.44 -34.45 -13.88
C ASP A 62 10.22 -33.75 -15.03
N GLU A 63 9.54 -33.03 -15.91
CA GLU A 63 10.18 -32.35 -17.05
C GLU A 63 10.63 -30.91 -16.67
N PRO A 64 11.85 -30.49 -17.06
CA PRO A 64 12.31 -29.11 -16.91
C PRO A 64 11.32 -28.13 -17.55
N GLY A 65 10.76 -27.22 -16.74
CA GLY A 65 9.75 -26.24 -17.15
C GLY A 65 8.38 -26.37 -16.44
N PHE A 66 8.13 -27.48 -15.74
CA PHE A 66 6.95 -27.59 -14.86
C PHE A 66 7.14 -26.90 -13.49
N ASP A 67 8.38 -26.67 -13.06
CA ASP A 67 8.67 -25.97 -11.80
C ASP A 67 8.17 -24.52 -11.78
N GLY A 68 8.41 -23.76 -12.86
CA GLY A 68 7.86 -22.40 -12.98
C GLY A 68 6.32 -22.38 -12.97
N LEU A 69 5.66 -23.40 -13.54
CA LEU A 69 4.20 -23.54 -13.47
C LEU A 69 3.72 -23.94 -12.07
N ALA A 70 4.44 -24.84 -11.42
CA ALA A 70 4.15 -25.27 -10.06
C ALA A 70 4.27 -24.08 -9.09
N ALA A 71 5.38 -23.35 -9.14
CA ALA A 71 5.60 -22.14 -8.36
C ALA A 71 4.51 -21.10 -8.62
N MET A 72 4.16 -20.83 -9.88
CA MET A 72 3.10 -19.88 -10.22
C MET A 72 1.72 -20.33 -9.67
N ALA A 73 1.40 -21.61 -9.75
CA ALA A 73 0.16 -22.15 -9.20
C ALA A 73 0.12 -22.05 -7.66
N MET A 74 1.24 -22.31 -6.99
CA MET A 74 1.38 -22.19 -5.53
C MET A 74 1.28 -20.72 -5.09
N TYR A 75 1.93 -19.80 -5.79
CA TYR A 75 1.83 -18.36 -5.55
C TYR A 75 0.38 -17.85 -5.70
N HIS A 76 -0.29 -18.21 -6.79
CA HIS A 76 -1.69 -17.83 -6.99
C HIS A 76 -2.64 -18.48 -5.97
N ARG A 77 -2.31 -19.67 -5.46
CA ARG A 77 -3.09 -20.32 -4.40
C ARG A 77 -3.00 -19.51 -3.11
N GLY A 78 -1.79 -19.06 -2.75
CA GLY A 78 -1.59 -18.14 -1.62
C GLY A 78 -2.37 -16.84 -1.81
N ASN A 79 -2.30 -16.21 -2.99
CA ASN A 79 -3.03 -14.96 -3.26
C ASN A 79 -4.55 -15.13 -3.16
N ALA A 80 -5.10 -16.24 -3.66
CA ALA A 80 -6.53 -16.52 -3.56
C ALA A 80 -6.98 -16.61 -2.09
N LEU A 81 -6.21 -17.32 -1.25
CA LEU A 81 -6.47 -17.44 0.18
C LEU A 81 -6.34 -16.09 0.89
N SER A 82 -5.30 -15.31 0.58
CA SER A 82 -5.07 -13.97 1.13
C SER A 82 -6.22 -13.00 0.83
N ASN A 83 -6.70 -13.01 -0.42
CA ASN A 83 -7.86 -12.22 -0.85
C ASN A 83 -9.15 -12.65 -0.14
N GLY A 84 -9.26 -13.93 0.22
CA GLY A 84 -10.34 -14.46 1.04
C GLY A 84 -10.20 -14.26 2.55
N ALA A 85 -9.21 -13.48 2.99
CA ALA A 85 -8.86 -13.27 4.40
C ALA A 85 -8.50 -14.56 5.17
N LEU A 86 -8.16 -15.65 4.47
CA LEU A 86 -7.64 -16.91 5.02
C LEU A 86 -6.11 -16.81 5.11
N ARG A 87 -5.65 -15.92 6.00
CA ARG A 87 -4.26 -15.46 6.02
C ARG A 87 -3.28 -16.52 6.47
N ASP A 88 -3.63 -17.33 7.47
CA ASP A 88 -2.76 -18.41 7.93
C ASP A 88 -2.57 -19.47 6.82
N GLU A 89 -3.63 -19.82 6.09
CA GLU A 89 -3.53 -20.73 4.96
C GLU A 89 -2.77 -20.12 3.76
N ALA A 90 -2.88 -18.81 3.55
CA ALA A 90 -2.10 -18.10 2.54
C ALA A 90 -0.60 -18.13 2.88
N ILE A 91 -0.24 -17.83 4.12
CA ILE A 91 1.14 -17.90 4.64
C ILE A 91 1.69 -19.31 4.45
N ALA A 92 0.96 -20.35 4.85
CA ALA A 92 1.37 -21.74 4.67
C ALA A 92 1.59 -22.10 3.19
N ALA A 93 0.78 -21.55 2.27
CA ALA A 93 0.98 -21.78 0.84
C ALA A 93 2.21 -21.06 0.27
N TYR A 94 2.56 -19.88 0.80
CA TYR A 94 3.80 -19.19 0.43
C TYR A 94 5.04 -19.89 1.01
N ASP A 95 4.93 -20.45 2.22
CA ASP A 95 5.99 -21.26 2.83
C ASP A 95 6.25 -22.54 2.04
N GLU A 96 5.20 -23.26 1.65
CA GLU A 96 5.30 -24.44 0.78
C GLU A 96 6.01 -24.11 -0.55
N LEU A 97 5.77 -22.93 -1.11
CA LEU A 97 6.43 -22.46 -2.34
C LEU A 97 7.92 -22.21 -2.11
N SER A 98 8.28 -21.51 -1.05
CA SER A 98 9.67 -21.23 -0.70
C SER A 98 10.43 -22.51 -0.41
N ASP A 99 9.91 -23.37 0.48
CA ASP A 99 10.56 -24.65 0.86
C ASP A 99 10.88 -25.53 -0.35
N ARG A 100 10.02 -25.50 -1.37
CA ARG A 100 10.19 -26.31 -2.58
C ARG A 100 11.22 -25.74 -3.55
N PHE A 101 11.35 -24.42 -3.67
CA PHE A 101 12.07 -23.78 -4.77
C PHE A 101 13.21 -22.85 -4.34
N ASP A 102 13.45 -22.62 -3.05
CA ASP A 102 14.43 -21.63 -2.58
C ASP A 102 15.86 -21.89 -3.06
N GLY A 103 16.23 -23.17 -3.23
CA GLY A 103 17.55 -23.58 -3.74
C GLY A 103 17.74 -23.47 -5.25
N SER A 104 16.79 -22.91 -6.00
CA SER A 104 16.87 -22.82 -7.46
C SER A 104 17.48 -21.51 -7.96
N ASP A 105 18.49 -21.59 -8.84
CA ASP A 105 19.07 -20.42 -9.51
C ASP A 105 18.22 -19.90 -10.69
N ASP A 106 17.06 -20.52 -10.97
CA ASP A 106 16.14 -20.06 -12.01
C ASP A 106 15.56 -18.68 -11.69
N ASN A 107 15.80 -17.71 -12.58
CA ASN A 107 15.38 -16.32 -12.39
C ASN A 107 13.86 -16.16 -12.26
N LEU A 108 13.05 -16.95 -12.98
CA LEU A 108 11.60 -16.88 -12.86
C LEU A 108 11.15 -17.38 -11.48
N LEU A 109 11.75 -18.46 -10.97
CA LEU A 109 11.48 -18.96 -9.63
C LEU A 109 11.87 -17.94 -8.56
N GLN A 110 13.04 -17.31 -8.66
CA GLN A 110 13.47 -16.25 -7.75
C GLN A 110 12.50 -15.06 -7.74
N VAL A 111 11.97 -14.67 -8.91
CA VAL A 111 10.92 -13.64 -8.99
C VAL A 111 9.64 -14.07 -8.27
N ILE A 112 9.16 -15.29 -8.52
CA ILE A 112 7.92 -15.79 -7.91
C ILE A 112 8.07 -15.93 -6.38
N ILE A 113 9.20 -16.44 -5.89
CA ILE A 113 9.49 -16.56 -4.46
C ILE A 113 9.51 -15.17 -3.81
N THR A 114 10.16 -14.19 -4.44
CA THR A 114 10.21 -12.83 -3.91
C THR A 114 8.82 -12.18 -3.81
N LEU A 115 7.95 -12.42 -4.81
CA LEU A 115 6.55 -11.97 -4.77
C LEU A 115 5.76 -12.67 -3.65
N ALA A 116 5.98 -13.98 -3.46
CA ALA A 116 5.34 -14.75 -2.39
C ALA A 116 5.77 -14.27 -1.00
N LEU A 117 7.06 -14.02 -0.79
CA LEU A 117 7.60 -13.48 0.46
C LEU A 117 7.02 -12.10 0.77
N PHE A 118 6.92 -11.21 -0.23
CA PHE A 118 6.28 -9.92 -0.04
C PHE A 118 4.82 -10.05 0.43
N ASN A 119 4.03 -10.91 -0.23
CA ASN A 119 2.63 -11.13 0.15
C ASN A 119 2.50 -11.80 1.53
N LYS A 120 3.39 -12.75 1.85
CA LYS A 120 3.50 -13.37 3.18
C LYS A 120 3.73 -12.29 4.24
N ALA A 121 4.69 -11.38 4.04
CA ALA A 121 4.98 -10.30 4.97
C ALA A 121 3.76 -9.39 5.20
N VAL A 122 3.03 -9.06 4.12
CA VAL A 122 1.77 -8.29 4.22
C VAL A 122 0.72 -9.03 5.04
N ASP A 123 0.54 -10.34 4.85
CA ASP A 123 -0.42 -11.14 5.61
C ASP A 123 -0.03 -11.30 7.08
N LEU A 124 1.26 -11.47 7.37
CA LEU A 124 1.79 -11.49 8.74
C LEU A 124 1.49 -10.18 9.47
N GLY A 125 1.73 -9.03 8.82
CA GLY A 125 1.41 -7.71 9.39
C GLY A 125 -0.08 -7.58 9.70
N LYS A 126 -0.96 -8.02 8.80
CA LYS A 126 -2.42 -7.99 9.02
C LYS A 126 -2.90 -8.94 10.13
N LEU A 127 -2.11 -9.95 10.50
CA LEU A 127 -2.36 -10.81 11.65
C LEU A 127 -1.75 -10.28 12.97
N GLY A 128 -1.07 -9.13 12.94
CA GLY A 128 -0.33 -8.60 14.09
C GLY A 128 0.97 -9.34 14.40
N ARG A 129 1.43 -10.21 13.48
CA ARG A 129 2.72 -10.92 13.57
C ARG A 129 3.84 -10.01 13.02
N THR A 130 3.93 -8.80 13.58
CA THR A 130 4.69 -7.67 13.02
C THR A 130 6.20 -7.95 12.93
N GLN A 131 6.80 -8.62 13.92
CA GLN A 131 8.22 -8.98 13.85
C GLN A 131 8.51 -9.98 12.72
N GLU A 132 7.66 -11.00 12.53
CA GLU A 132 7.81 -11.96 11.44
C GLU A 132 7.62 -11.31 10.06
N ALA A 133 6.74 -10.29 9.99
CA ALA A 133 6.58 -9.48 8.78
C ALA A 133 7.87 -8.71 8.44
N ILE A 134 8.51 -8.09 9.44
CA ILE A 134 9.80 -7.39 9.29
C ILE A 134 10.87 -8.37 8.80
N ASP A 135 11.01 -9.53 9.43
CA ASP A 135 11.99 -10.54 9.05
C ASP A 135 11.75 -11.05 7.62
N THR A 136 10.48 -11.18 7.21
CA THR A 136 10.11 -11.58 5.85
C THR A 136 10.36 -10.46 4.82
N TYR A 137 10.17 -9.19 5.19
CA TYR A 137 10.59 -8.07 4.33
C TYR A 137 12.10 -8.02 4.14
N ASP A 138 12.88 -8.33 5.18
CA ASP A 138 14.35 -8.41 5.05
C ASP A 138 14.79 -9.51 4.09
N GLN A 139 14.09 -10.63 4.04
CA GLN A 139 14.31 -11.68 3.05
C GLN A 139 14.02 -11.21 1.61
N VAL A 140 13.01 -10.36 1.40
CA VAL A 140 12.75 -9.72 0.09
C VAL A 140 13.87 -8.77 -0.27
N LEU A 141 14.32 -7.95 0.68
CA LEU A 141 15.39 -6.96 0.44
C LEU A 141 16.72 -7.64 0.10
N GLN A 142 17.07 -8.72 0.79
CA GLN A 142 18.27 -9.51 0.50
C GLN A 142 18.24 -10.09 -0.93
N ARG A 143 17.11 -10.65 -1.37
CA ARG A 143 16.95 -11.22 -2.73
C ARG A 143 16.95 -10.17 -3.83
N THR A 144 16.66 -8.92 -3.49
CA THR A 144 16.52 -7.83 -4.47
C THR A 144 17.69 -6.85 -4.46
N ASP A 145 18.69 -7.03 -3.58
CA ASP A 145 19.76 -6.05 -3.33
C ASP A 145 20.49 -5.64 -4.62
N SER A 146 20.90 -6.62 -5.43
CA SER A 146 21.60 -6.42 -6.71
C SER A 146 20.70 -6.51 -7.96
N SER A 147 19.38 -6.59 -7.79
CA SER A 147 18.46 -6.76 -8.92
C SER A 147 18.23 -5.45 -9.68
N ILE A 148 18.17 -5.55 -11.01
CA ILE A 148 17.73 -4.48 -11.91
C ILE A 148 16.35 -4.76 -12.52
N ASP A 149 15.74 -5.90 -12.16
CA ASP A 149 14.41 -6.27 -12.66
C ASP A 149 13.35 -5.31 -12.08
N PRO A 150 12.55 -4.63 -12.92
CA PRO A 150 11.58 -3.64 -12.44
C PRO A 150 10.52 -4.22 -11.48
N ILE A 151 10.13 -5.48 -11.63
CA ILE A 151 9.17 -6.14 -10.75
C ILE A 151 9.80 -6.31 -9.36
N LEU A 152 11.04 -6.79 -9.32
CA LEU A 152 11.79 -6.98 -8.08
C LEU A 152 12.13 -5.66 -7.39
N LEU A 153 12.51 -4.64 -8.15
CA LEU A 153 12.74 -3.29 -7.63
C LEU A 153 11.46 -2.69 -7.01
N ASN A 154 10.29 -2.93 -7.62
CA ASN A 154 9.02 -2.52 -7.03
C ASN A 154 8.75 -3.24 -5.70
N GLN A 155 9.04 -4.55 -5.61
CA GLN A 155 8.93 -5.27 -4.34
C GLN A 155 9.91 -4.74 -3.28
N ALA A 156 11.14 -4.39 -3.67
CA ALA A 156 12.12 -3.81 -2.76
C ALA A 156 11.63 -2.46 -2.20
N ALA A 157 11.13 -1.57 -3.06
CA ALA A 157 10.60 -0.27 -2.65
C ALA A 157 9.40 -0.41 -1.70
N MET A 158 8.44 -1.28 -2.03
CA MET A 158 7.28 -1.54 -1.18
C MET A 158 7.66 -2.23 0.14
N SER A 159 8.65 -3.12 0.13
CA SER A 159 9.15 -3.80 1.33
C SER A 159 9.82 -2.84 2.29
N LEU A 160 10.66 -1.93 1.80
CA LEU A 160 11.26 -0.89 2.65
C LEU A 160 10.18 -0.01 3.29
N LEU A 161 9.19 0.40 2.51
CA LEU A 161 8.11 1.24 3.05
C LEU A 161 7.32 0.49 4.13
N ASN A 162 6.86 -0.73 3.84
CA ASN A 162 6.03 -1.50 4.77
C ASN A 162 6.84 -1.96 6.00
N LYS A 163 8.12 -2.28 5.83
CA LYS A 163 9.04 -2.54 6.95
C LYS A 163 9.16 -1.31 7.86
N GLY A 164 9.27 -0.12 7.29
CA GLY A 164 9.27 1.13 8.06
C GLY A 164 8.01 1.28 8.91
N VAL A 165 6.84 1.07 8.32
CA VAL A 165 5.55 1.11 9.04
C VAL A 165 5.50 0.08 10.16
N ALA A 166 5.89 -1.16 9.88
CA ALA A 166 5.93 -2.24 10.88
C ALA A 166 6.93 -1.95 12.03
N LEU A 167 8.05 -1.29 11.75
CA LEU A 167 8.99 -0.84 12.79
C LEU A 167 8.40 0.27 13.65
N GLY A 168 7.63 1.19 13.06
CA GLY A 168 6.87 2.19 13.80
C GLY A 168 5.81 1.57 14.73
N GLU A 169 5.10 0.53 14.27
CA GLU A 169 4.15 -0.23 15.11
C GLU A 169 4.83 -0.90 16.32
N LEU A 170 6.09 -1.34 16.17
CA LEU A 170 6.89 -1.88 17.26
C LEU A 170 7.65 -0.81 18.09
N ASN A 171 7.41 0.48 17.81
CA ASN A 171 8.09 1.60 18.46
C ASN A 171 9.63 1.50 18.37
N ARG A 172 10.15 1.22 17.15
CA ARG A 172 11.59 1.14 16.83
C ARG A 172 12.02 2.31 15.92
N PRO A 173 11.95 3.56 16.39
CA PRO A 173 12.02 4.75 15.53
C PRO A 173 13.36 4.93 14.82
N GLN A 174 14.48 4.52 15.42
CA GLN A 174 15.79 4.61 14.76
C GLN A 174 15.87 3.70 13.52
N GLU A 175 15.34 2.49 13.62
CA GLU A 175 15.33 1.53 12.53
C GLU A 175 14.30 1.89 11.47
N GLU A 176 13.13 2.40 11.88
CA GLU A 176 12.12 2.95 10.98
C GLU A 176 12.73 4.09 10.13
N SER A 177 13.35 5.07 10.79
CA SER A 177 14.00 6.20 10.11
C SER A 177 15.11 5.73 9.16
N ALA A 178 15.91 4.75 9.56
CA ALA A 178 16.96 4.18 8.71
C ALA A 178 16.37 3.46 7.48
N THR A 179 15.24 2.77 7.66
CA THR A 179 14.56 2.04 6.58
C THR A 179 13.96 2.99 5.54
N TYR A 180 13.29 4.06 5.96
CA TYR A 180 12.82 5.09 5.02
C TYR A 180 13.99 5.80 4.32
N GLN A 181 15.09 6.06 5.04
CA GLN A 181 16.27 6.66 4.42
C GLN A 181 16.89 5.74 3.35
N ALA A 182 16.94 4.43 3.58
CA ALA A 182 17.40 3.47 2.59
C ALA A 182 16.51 3.46 1.33
N LEU A 183 15.19 3.59 1.50
CA LEU A 183 14.24 3.71 0.40
C LEU A 183 14.51 4.98 -0.43
N ILE A 184 14.65 6.12 0.24
CA ILE A 184 14.92 7.40 -0.41
C ILE A 184 16.27 7.38 -1.12
N ASN A 185 17.31 6.81 -0.51
CA ASN A 185 18.64 6.71 -1.14
C ASN A 185 18.60 5.84 -2.40
N ARG A 186 17.83 4.74 -2.38
CA ARG A 186 17.77 3.79 -3.50
C ARG A 186 16.86 4.25 -4.64
N PHE A 187 15.76 4.94 -4.32
CA PHE A 187 14.70 5.25 -5.29
C PHE A 187 14.37 6.74 -5.43
N GLY A 188 15.03 7.62 -4.68
CA GLY A 188 14.70 9.05 -4.58
C GLY A 188 14.80 9.84 -5.88
N ASP A 189 15.69 9.41 -6.79
CA ASP A 189 15.90 10.02 -8.11
C ASP A 189 15.21 9.25 -9.24
N ALA A 190 14.41 8.24 -8.90
CA ALA A 190 13.71 7.46 -9.90
C ALA A 190 12.64 8.28 -10.63
N THR A 191 12.60 8.17 -11.96
CA THR A 191 11.63 8.87 -12.82
C THR A 191 10.33 8.09 -12.99
N ARG A 192 10.31 6.81 -12.63
CA ARG A 192 9.12 5.95 -12.74
C ARG A 192 8.12 6.31 -11.65
N ILE A 193 6.86 6.47 -12.03
CA ILE A 193 5.81 7.03 -11.16
C ILE A 193 5.56 6.17 -9.91
N GLU A 194 5.67 4.84 -10.02
CA GLU A 194 5.50 3.94 -8.87
C GLU A 194 6.55 4.16 -7.78
N PHE A 195 7.79 4.49 -8.15
CA PHE A 195 8.84 4.80 -7.20
C PHE A 195 8.66 6.20 -6.62
N GLN A 196 8.26 7.18 -7.43
CA GLN A 196 7.95 8.52 -6.94
C GLN A 196 6.83 8.49 -5.88
N ARG A 197 5.75 7.74 -6.14
CA ARG A 197 4.65 7.55 -5.18
C ARG A 197 5.12 6.90 -3.89
N THR A 198 5.92 5.85 -4.00
CA THR A 198 6.45 5.12 -2.83
C THR A 198 7.40 5.98 -2.00
N VAL A 199 8.32 6.70 -2.66
CA VAL A 199 9.25 7.64 -2.03
C VAL A 199 8.51 8.78 -1.34
N ALA A 200 7.54 9.40 -2.02
CA ALA A 200 6.75 10.49 -1.46
C ALA A 200 6.03 10.05 -0.17
N ARG A 201 5.41 8.87 -0.17
CA ARG A 201 4.76 8.31 1.03
C ARG A 201 5.76 8.01 2.14
N ALA A 202 6.93 7.45 1.80
CA ALA A 202 8.00 7.22 2.76
C ALA A 202 8.51 8.52 3.39
N GLN A 203 8.63 9.60 2.62
CA GLN A 203 9.08 10.90 3.13
C GLN A 203 8.08 11.51 4.12
N VAL A 204 6.77 11.32 3.91
CA VAL A 204 5.75 11.75 4.89
C VAL A 204 5.88 10.95 6.19
N PHE A 205 6.01 9.62 6.12
CA PHE A 205 6.21 8.82 7.33
C PHE A 205 7.56 9.08 8.00
N GLN A 206 8.60 9.36 7.21
CA GLN A 206 9.89 9.78 7.72
C GLN A 206 9.76 11.10 8.53
N GLY A 207 8.90 12.02 8.10
CA GLY A 207 8.62 13.25 8.86
C GLY A 207 8.14 12.98 10.29
N VAL A 208 7.19 12.05 10.44
CA VAL A 208 6.66 11.64 11.76
C VAL A 208 7.77 11.10 12.67
N VAL A 209 8.55 10.13 12.18
CA VAL A 209 9.62 9.52 12.98
C VAL A 209 10.77 10.50 13.26
N LEU A 210 11.08 11.42 12.33
CA LEU A 210 12.03 12.49 12.59
C LEU A 210 11.52 13.45 13.68
N GLY A 211 10.22 13.75 13.69
CA GLY A 211 9.58 14.52 14.77
C GLY A 211 9.76 13.89 16.14
N GLN A 212 9.53 12.57 16.22
CA GLN A 212 9.76 11.79 17.44
C GLN A 212 11.23 11.80 17.88
N LEU A 213 12.18 11.71 16.94
CA LEU A 213 13.60 11.59 17.25
C LEU A 213 14.31 12.94 17.46
N ARG A 214 13.86 14.00 16.79
CA ARG A 214 14.59 15.28 16.64
C ARG A 214 13.73 16.52 16.91
N GLY A 215 12.44 16.35 17.18
CA GLY A 215 11.51 17.42 17.53
C GLY A 215 10.70 17.97 16.35
N LEU A 216 9.64 18.71 16.68
CA LEU A 216 8.60 19.16 15.74
C LEU A 216 9.11 20.03 14.58
N ASN A 217 10.20 20.79 14.77
CA ASN A 217 10.79 21.60 13.70
C ASN A 217 11.33 20.72 12.56
N GLU A 218 11.96 19.58 12.88
CA GLU A 218 12.49 18.67 11.87
C GLU A 218 11.35 17.96 11.11
N GLU A 219 10.26 17.66 11.80
CA GLU A 219 9.04 17.13 11.20
C GLU A 219 8.41 18.14 10.22
N LEU A 220 8.28 19.41 10.61
CA LEU A 220 7.81 20.47 9.71
C LEU A 220 8.68 20.59 8.46
N HIS A 221 10.01 20.61 8.63
CA HIS A 221 10.93 20.66 7.50
C HIS A 221 10.81 19.44 6.59
N ALA A 222 10.51 18.25 7.13
CA ALA A 222 10.25 17.08 6.32
C ALA A 222 8.98 17.24 5.47
N TYR A 223 7.90 17.77 6.05
CA TYR A 223 6.67 18.01 5.30
C TYR A 223 6.83 19.12 4.25
N ASP A 224 7.57 20.18 4.55
CA ASP A 224 7.89 21.23 3.56
C ASP A 224 8.57 20.66 2.32
N ARG A 225 9.58 19.79 2.50
CA ARG A 225 10.26 19.13 1.37
C ARG A 225 9.30 18.28 0.52
N VAL A 226 8.35 17.59 1.15
CA VAL A 226 7.34 16.81 0.41
C VAL A 226 6.40 17.74 -0.35
N ILE A 227 5.90 18.78 0.31
CA ILE A 227 4.97 19.75 -0.28
C ILE A 227 5.62 20.41 -1.50
N ASP A 228 6.84 20.94 -1.36
CA ASP A 228 7.56 21.62 -2.44
C ASP A 228 7.82 20.68 -3.63
N ARG A 229 8.16 19.42 -3.36
CA ARG A 229 8.43 18.42 -4.41
C ARG A 229 7.17 17.99 -5.15
N LEU A 230 6.03 17.94 -4.48
CA LEU A 230 4.77 17.46 -5.07
C LEU A 230 3.88 18.60 -5.58
N GLU A 231 4.27 19.84 -5.34
CA GLU A 231 3.56 21.02 -5.82
C GLU A 231 3.41 20.96 -7.35
N GLY A 232 2.16 21.04 -7.83
CA GLY A 232 1.86 21.00 -9.27
C GLY A 232 1.77 19.60 -9.90
N THR A 233 1.88 18.51 -9.12
CA THR A 233 1.66 17.16 -9.67
C THR A 233 0.21 16.96 -10.16
N ALA A 234 0.07 16.25 -11.29
CA ALA A 234 -1.22 15.80 -11.82
C ALA A 234 -1.57 14.36 -11.41
N ASP A 235 -0.63 13.65 -10.76
CA ASP A 235 -0.84 12.27 -10.33
C ASP A 235 -1.72 12.21 -9.08
N VAL A 236 -2.81 11.43 -9.13
CA VAL A 236 -3.79 11.35 -8.04
C VAL A 236 -3.19 10.81 -6.73
N GLU A 237 -2.31 9.81 -6.80
CA GLU A 237 -1.69 9.22 -5.60
C GLU A 237 -0.65 10.17 -4.99
N LEU A 238 0.11 10.89 -5.81
CA LEU A 238 0.98 11.97 -5.33
C LEU A 238 0.18 13.14 -4.75
N ASN A 239 -0.94 13.54 -5.36
CA ASN A 239 -1.83 14.55 -4.79
C ASN A 239 -2.44 14.11 -3.46
N THR A 240 -2.75 12.82 -3.31
CA THR A 240 -3.20 12.24 -2.02
C THR A 240 -2.10 12.35 -0.97
N THR A 241 -0.85 12.11 -1.36
CA THR A 241 0.31 12.25 -0.48
C THR A 241 0.59 13.72 -0.12
N LEU A 242 0.41 14.64 -1.07
CA LEU A 242 0.50 16.08 -0.84
C LEU A 242 -0.56 16.55 0.16
N ALA A 243 -1.82 16.11 -0.01
CA ALA A 243 -2.89 16.40 0.94
C ALA A 243 -2.57 15.88 2.35
N MET A 244 -2.07 14.64 2.45
CA MET A 244 -1.64 14.06 3.72
C MET A 244 -0.51 14.87 4.38
N ALA A 245 0.48 15.33 3.60
CA ALA A 245 1.57 16.16 4.11
C ALA A 245 1.07 17.52 4.63
N LEU A 246 0.15 18.18 3.91
CA LEU A 246 -0.48 19.42 4.34
C LEU A 246 -1.25 19.25 5.66
N ILE A 247 -2.06 18.18 5.77
CA ILE A 247 -2.82 17.87 7.00
C ILE A 247 -1.87 17.66 8.18
N LYS A 248 -0.85 16.81 8.01
CA LYS A 248 0.13 16.53 9.06
C LYS A 248 0.92 17.76 9.47
N LYS A 249 1.32 18.60 8.51
CA LYS A 249 1.94 19.90 8.78
C LYS A 249 1.02 20.80 9.59
N GLY A 250 -0.27 20.87 9.23
CA GLY A 250 -1.28 21.60 9.99
C GLY A 250 -1.33 21.16 11.45
N ILE A 251 -1.46 19.85 11.69
CA ILE A 251 -1.50 19.27 13.05
C ILE A 251 -0.25 19.65 13.86
N VAL A 252 0.94 19.56 13.27
CA VAL A 252 2.19 19.91 13.97
C VAL A 252 2.24 21.42 14.29
N LEU A 253 1.78 22.27 13.38
CA LEU A 253 1.67 23.71 13.63
C LEU A 253 0.68 24.00 14.77
N GLY A 254 -0.43 23.26 14.85
CA GLY A 254 -1.39 23.33 15.95
C GLY A 254 -0.75 22.96 17.30
N TRP A 255 0.02 21.87 17.35
CA TRP A 255 0.79 21.50 18.56
C TRP A 255 1.80 22.57 18.99
N MET A 256 2.29 23.36 18.05
CA MET A 256 3.19 24.49 18.32
C MET A 256 2.44 25.81 18.63
N GLY A 257 1.11 25.81 18.62
CA GLY A 257 0.27 26.99 18.87
C GLY A 257 0.19 27.97 17.69
N HIS A 258 0.66 27.58 16.50
CA HIS A 258 0.62 28.39 15.30
C HIS A 258 -0.73 28.27 14.56
N THR A 259 -1.82 28.63 15.24
CA THR A 259 -3.22 28.44 14.80
C THR A 259 -3.49 28.97 13.38
N ASP A 260 -3.02 30.18 13.06
CA ASP A 260 -3.25 30.75 11.71
C ASP A 260 -2.54 29.95 10.61
N ALA A 261 -1.30 29.51 10.89
CA ALA A 261 -0.51 28.71 9.94
C ALA A 261 -1.08 27.29 9.79
N GLU A 262 -1.61 26.72 10.87
CA GLU A 262 -2.36 25.46 10.88
C GLU A 262 -3.61 25.56 10.00
N MET A 263 -4.48 26.55 10.26
CA MET A 263 -5.71 26.75 9.48
C MET A 263 -5.41 26.92 7.99
N ALA A 264 -4.33 27.63 7.66
CA ALA A 264 -3.89 27.82 6.28
C ALA A 264 -3.54 26.50 5.57
N GLN A 265 -3.02 25.48 6.28
CA GLN A 265 -2.73 24.18 5.65
C GLN A 265 -4.02 23.40 5.34
N PHE A 266 -4.97 23.37 6.28
CA PHE A 266 -6.26 22.71 6.04
C PHE A 266 -7.04 23.39 4.90
N GLU A 267 -7.01 24.73 4.85
CA GLU A 267 -7.62 25.49 3.75
C GLU A 267 -6.96 25.19 2.40
N ARG A 268 -5.62 25.05 2.34
CA ARG A 268 -4.92 24.63 1.11
C ARG A 268 -5.42 23.28 0.60
N VAL A 269 -5.71 22.32 1.50
CA VAL A 269 -6.27 21.01 1.10
C VAL A 269 -7.65 21.18 0.48
N VAL A 270 -8.54 21.94 1.15
CA VAL A 270 -9.91 22.17 0.67
C VAL A 270 -9.93 22.94 -0.64
N GLN A 271 -9.12 23.99 -0.77
CA GLN A 271 -9.03 24.81 -1.98
C GLN A 271 -8.53 23.99 -3.18
N ARG A 272 -7.50 23.16 -2.97
CA ARG A 272 -6.85 22.42 -4.06
C ARG A 272 -7.62 21.17 -4.46
N PHE A 273 -8.15 20.43 -3.48
CA PHE A 273 -8.72 19.10 -3.71
C PHE A 273 -10.22 19.02 -3.45
N GLY A 274 -10.86 20.09 -3.02
CA GLY A 274 -12.28 20.08 -2.63
C GLY A 274 -13.27 19.80 -3.76
N ALA A 275 -12.84 19.89 -5.03
CA ALA A 275 -13.64 19.54 -6.21
C ALA A 275 -13.30 18.14 -6.77
N GLU A 276 -12.32 17.45 -6.20
CA GLU A 276 -11.90 16.13 -6.64
C GLU A 276 -12.96 15.07 -6.35
N THR A 277 -13.06 14.09 -7.24
CA THR A 277 -14.09 13.03 -7.19
C THR A 277 -13.55 11.67 -6.80
N THR A 278 -12.23 11.54 -6.69
CA THR A 278 -11.60 10.31 -6.24
C THR A 278 -11.80 10.14 -4.74
N ILE A 279 -12.16 8.93 -4.31
CA ILE A 279 -12.50 8.64 -2.90
C ILE A 279 -11.30 8.93 -1.99
N GLU A 280 -10.09 8.65 -2.47
CA GLU A 280 -8.85 8.88 -1.74
C GLU A 280 -8.66 10.36 -1.42
N LEU A 281 -8.82 11.26 -2.40
CA LEU A 281 -8.71 12.71 -2.19
C LEU A 281 -9.89 13.26 -1.40
N GLN A 282 -11.11 12.80 -1.66
CA GLN A 282 -12.27 13.16 -0.86
C GLN A 282 -12.08 12.82 0.61
N THR A 283 -11.46 11.68 0.90
CA THR A 283 -11.13 11.27 2.27
C THR A 283 -10.14 12.25 2.91
N GLN A 284 -9.11 12.68 2.17
CA GLN A 284 -8.18 13.70 2.68
C GLN A 284 -8.86 15.06 2.91
N VAL A 285 -9.78 15.48 2.04
CA VAL A 285 -10.56 16.71 2.22
C VAL A 285 -11.45 16.62 3.47
N ALA A 286 -12.13 15.49 3.67
CA ALA A 286 -12.93 15.26 4.87
C ALA A 286 -12.07 15.30 6.15
N MET A 287 -10.90 14.64 6.13
CA MET A 287 -9.94 14.68 7.24
C MET A 287 -9.46 16.10 7.54
N ALA A 288 -9.09 16.88 6.51
CA ALA A 288 -8.66 18.26 6.71
C ALA A 288 -9.75 19.14 7.33
N LEU A 289 -11.00 18.99 6.87
CA LEU A 289 -12.14 19.71 7.44
C LEU A 289 -12.39 19.30 8.90
N LEU A 290 -12.28 18.01 9.24
CA LEU A 290 -12.41 17.56 10.63
C LEU A 290 -11.32 18.13 11.52
N CYS A 291 -10.05 18.05 11.12
CA CYS A 291 -8.95 18.66 11.87
C CYS A 291 -9.15 20.17 12.04
N LYS A 292 -9.64 20.86 11.00
CA LYS A 292 -9.99 22.29 11.06
C LYS A 292 -11.09 22.56 12.09
N ALA A 293 -12.16 21.76 12.08
CA ALA A 293 -13.27 21.90 13.02
C ALA A 293 -12.86 21.63 14.47
N ASP A 294 -12.06 20.58 14.71
CA ASP A 294 -11.51 20.25 16.04
C ASP A 294 -10.60 21.36 16.56
N SER A 295 -9.79 21.95 15.70
CA SER A 295 -8.92 23.07 16.07
C SER A 295 -9.73 24.31 16.42
N LEU A 296 -10.76 24.65 15.64
CA LEU A 296 -11.69 25.74 15.93
C LEU A 296 -12.44 25.52 17.25
N HIS A 297 -12.85 24.28 17.52
CA HIS A 297 -13.43 23.87 18.79
C HIS A 297 -12.44 24.13 19.95
N SER A 298 -11.16 23.77 19.79
CA SER A 298 -10.14 23.97 20.83
C SER A 298 -9.84 25.44 21.18
N VAL A 299 -10.07 26.37 20.24
CA VAL A 299 -9.90 27.83 20.44
C VAL A 299 -11.24 28.54 20.71
N GLU A 300 -12.26 27.80 21.16
CA GLU A 300 -13.57 28.31 21.56
C GLU A 300 -14.39 28.99 20.43
N ARG A 301 -14.02 28.76 19.16
CA ARG A 301 -14.75 29.27 17.99
C ARG A 301 -15.83 28.29 17.54
N MET A 302 -16.80 28.04 18.42
CA MET A 302 -17.84 27.01 18.24
C MET A 302 -18.68 27.20 16.97
N ASP A 303 -19.10 28.43 16.68
CA ASP A 303 -19.92 28.73 15.50
C ASP A 303 -19.18 28.40 14.21
N ASP A 304 -17.88 28.74 14.13
CA ASP A 304 -17.05 28.40 12.99
C ASP A 304 -16.83 26.88 12.87
N ALA A 305 -16.64 26.18 13.99
CA ALA A 305 -16.52 24.73 14.00
C ALA A 305 -17.83 24.06 13.49
N ILE A 306 -18.99 24.53 13.93
CA ILE A 306 -20.31 24.07 13.46
C ILE A 306 -20.45 24.26 11.95
N HIS A 307 -20.03 25.41 11.41
CA HIS A 307 -20.04 25.66 9.99
C HIS A 307 -19.17 24.67 9.20
N VAL A 308 -18.00 24.30 9.72
CA VAL A 308 -17.13 23.30 9.09
C VAL A 308 -17.74 21.90 9.16
N TYR A 309 -18.38 21.51 10.27
CA TYR A 309 -19.10 20.24 10.36
C TYR A 309 -20.27 20.18 9.36
N ASP A 310 -21.05 21.26 9.24
CA ASP A 310 -22.11 21.38 8.24
C ASP A 310 -21.57 21.23 6.82
N GLU A 311 -20.38 21.76 6.54
CA GLU A 311 -19.72 21.59 5.26
C GLU A 311 -19.38 20.12 4.95
N ILE A 312 -18.81 19.38 5.91
CA ILE A 312 -18.51 17.95 5.75
C ILE A 312 -19.79 17.18 5.44
N ILE A 313 -20.83 17.39 6.25
CA ILE A 313 -22.12 16.71 6.10
C ILE A 313 -22.69 17.03 4.72
N ARG A 314 -22.77 18.30 4.32
CA ARG A 314 -23.31 18.72 3.03
C ARG A 314 -22.53 18.10 1.86
N ARG A 315 -21.19 18.13 1.91
CA ARG A 315 -20.33 17.62 0.81
C ARG A 315 -20.47 16.12 0.62
N PHE A 316 -20.56 15.36 1.71
CA PHE A 316 -20.42 13.89 1.65
C PHE A 316 -21.69 13.12 2.07
N HIS A 317 -22.84 13.78 2.29
CA HIS A 317 -24.09 13.13 2.75
C HIS A 317 -24.56 11.94 1.89
N ALA A 318 -24.25 11.94 0.60
CA ALA A 318 -24.69 10.93 -0.36
C ALA A 318 -23.61 9.88 -0.68
N THR A 319 -22.50 9.85 0.07
CA THR A 319 -21.43 8.88 -0.16
C THR A 319 -21.90 7.45 0.10
N SER A 320 -21.51 6.53 -0.78
CA SER A 320 -21.62 5.09 -0.55
C SER A 320 -20.32 4.48 -0.02
N ASP A 321 -19.25 5.27 0.08
CA ASP A 321 -17.97 4.80 0.61
C ASP A 321 -18.03 4.73 2.15
N PRO A 322 -17.74 3.56 2.77
CA PRO A 322 -17.82 3.40 4.22
C PRO A 322 -16.87 4.31 5.01
N SER A 323 -15.70 4.66 4.46
CA SER A 323 -14.71 5.50 5.14
C SER A 323 -15.20 6.94 5.20
N LEU A 324 -15.68 7.47 4.07
CA LEU A 324 -16.33 8.78 4.02
C LEU A 324 -17.61 8.81 4.85
N GLY A 325 -18.40 7.73 4.86
CA GLY A 325 -19.58 7.61 5.71
C GLY A 325 -19.27 7.82 7.20
N ARG A 326 -18.19 7.18 7.69
CA ARG A 326 -17.72 7.36 9.08
C ARG A 326 -17.36 8.81 9.39
N TRP A 327 -16.71 9.51 8.45
CA TRP A 327 -16.37 10.92 8.66
C TRP A 327 -17.60 11.82 8.72
N VAL A 328 -18.62 11.54 7.92
CA VAL A 328 -19.90 12.26 7.97
C VAL A 328 -20.61 12.01 9.30
N ASP A 329 -20.62 10.77 9.77
CA ASP A 329 -21.26 10.43 11.04
C ASP A 329 -20.54 11.10 12.23
N LEU A 330 -19.20 11.09 12.24
CA LEU A 330 -18.41 11.82 13.22
C LEU A 330 -18.72 13.33 13.20
N ALA A 331 -18.81 13.93 12.00
CA ALA A 331 -19.16 15.34 11.88
C ALA A 331 -20.57 15.65 12.42
N ARG A 332 -21.55 14.75 12.25
CA ARG A 332 -22.90 14.90 12.81
C ARG A 332 -22.88 14.88 14.34
N GLU A 333 -22.14 13.95 14.92
CA GLU A 333 -21.98 13.80 16.37
C GLU A 333 -21.31 15.03 16.98
N SER A 334 -20.14 15.43 16.46
CA SER A 334 -19.41 16.60 16.95
C SER A 334 -20.21 17.90 16.80
N ARG A 335 -20.95 18.06 15.69
CA ARG A 335 -21.85 19.19 15.50
C ARG A 335 -22.95 19.26 16.56
N ALA A 336 -23.58 18.13 16.86
CA ALA A 336 -24.65 18.07 17.87
C ALA A 336 -24.11 18.43 19.26
N GLN A 337 -22.91 17.98 19.60
CA GLN A 337 -22.24 18.33 20.85
C GLN A 337 -21.91 19.82 20.92
N ALA A 338 -21.36 20.40 19.85
CA ALA A 338 -21.06 21.83 19.79
C ALA A 338 -22.31 22.71 19.98
N LEU A 339 -23.43 22.34 19.35
CA LEU A 339 -24.71 23.06 19.51
C LEU A 339 -25.28 23.00 20.92
N ALA A 340 -25.10 21.87 21.62
CA ALA A 340 -25.52 21.74 23.02
C ALA A 340 -24.70 22.67 23.93
N ASN A 341 -23.41 22.81 23.65
CA ASN A 341 -22.49 23.66 24.42
C ASN A 341 -22.75 25.15 24.20
N THR A 342 -23.17 25.58 23.01
CA THR A 342 -23.51 26.99 22.74
C THR A 342 -24.89 27.41 23.26
N SER A 343 -25.73 26.44 23.62
CA SER A 343 -27.09 26.66 24.14
C SER A 343 -27.17 26.66 25.69
N SER A 344 -26.04 26.40 26.38
CA SER A 344 -25.94 26.30 27.85
C SER A 344 -25.30 27.53 28.47
#